data_AF-A0A497HHZ6-F1
#
_entry.id   AF-A0A497HHZ6-F1
#
_cell.length_a   1.000
_cell.length_b   1.000
_cell.length_c   1.000
_cell.angle_alpha   90.00
_cell.angle_beta   90.00
_cell.angle_gamma   90.00
#
_symmetry.space_group_name_H-M   'P 1'
#
loop_
_entity.id
_entity.type
_entity.pdbx_description
1 polymer ?
#
loop_
_entity_poly.entity_id
_entity_poly.type
_entity_poly.pdbx_seq_one_letter_code
_entity_poly.pdbx_strand_id
1 'polypeptide(L)' 'NITTGEAYEVYKKLCKNLSIDHLTLRRISDIISELDILGILRTRVISRGRYGRTKEIKLEVPIDGIKIIIEDELRLKV' A
#
# COMPACT_ATOMS: atom_id res chain seq x y z
N ASN A 1 -0.14 -5.80 10.76
CA ASN A 1 -0.26 -6.27 9.36
C ASN A 1 -1.57 -5.78 8.82
N ILE A 2 -1.58 -5.32 7.57
CA ILE A 2 -2.80 -4.91 6.86
C ILE A 2 -2.98 -5.79 5.63
N THR A 3 -4.19 -5.87 5.11
CA THR A 3 -4.48 -6.61 3.88
C THR A 3 -4.39 -5.71 2.64
N THR A 4 -4.24 -6.30 1.45
CA THR A 4 -4.29 -5.56 0.18
C THR A 4 -5.60 -4.77 0.02
N GLY A 5 -6.72 -5.31 0.50
CA GLY A 5 -8.01 -4.64 0.45
C GLY A 5 -8.05 -3.39 1.33
N GLU A 6 -7.60 -3.49 2.58
CA GLU A 6 -7.54 -2.35 3.50
C GLU A 6 -6.61 -1.25 2.98
N ALA A 7 -5.43 -1.63 2.47
CA ALA A 7 -4.49 -0.69 1.86
C ALA A 7 -5.11 0.04 0.67
N TYR A 8 -5.84 -0.68 -0.20
CA TYR A 8 -6.50 -0.12 -1.36
C TYR A 8 -7.63 0.87 -1.00
N GLU A 9 -8.41 0.57 0.03
CA GLU A 9 -9.47 1.49 0.49
C GLU A 9 -8.90 2.81 1.02
N VAL A 10 -7.77 2.77 1.73
CA VAL A 10 -7.07 4.00 2.16
C VAL A 10 -6.51 4.77 0.95
N TYR A 11 -5.85 4.08 0.03
CA TYR A 11 -5.35 4.67 -1.22
C TYR A 11 -6.48 5.38 -2.00
N LYS A 12 -7.62 4.73 -2.18
CA LYS A 12 -8.77 5.29 -2.90
C LYS A 12 -9.31 6.55 -2.22
N LYS A 13 -9.36 6.58 -0.89
CA LYS A 13 -9.75 7.78 -0.12
C LYS A 13 -8.75 8.92 -0.32
N LEU A 14 -7.45 8.63 -0.33
CA LEU A 14 -6.41 9.63 -0.58
C LEU A 14 -6.53 10.21 -2.01
N CYS A 15 -6.69 9.36 -3.02
CA CYS A 15 -6.93 9.81 -4.40
C CYS A 15 -8.16 10.72 -4.52
N LYS A 16 -9.27 10.34 -3.85
CA LYS A 16 -10.49 11.15 -3.82
C LYS A 16 -10.25 12.53 -3.20
N ASN A 17 -9.52 12.60 -2.08
CA ASN A 17 -9.21 13.85 -1.41
C ASN A 17 -8.30 14.77 -2.25
N LEU A 18 -7.46 14.17 -3.10
CA LEU A 18 -6.58 14.87 -4.03
C LEU A 18 -7.24 15.14 -5.39
N SER A 19 -8.51 14.77 -5.57
CA SER A 19 -9.24 14.88 -6.85
C SER A 19 -8.52 14.21 -8.04
N ILE A 20 -7.85 13.09 -7.79
CA ILE A 20 -7.19 12.27 -8.83
C ILE A 20 -7.92 10.94 -9.02
N ASP A 21 -7.87 10.44 -10.26
CA ASP A 21 -8.35 9.09 -10.55
C ASP A 21 -7.46 8.05 -9.88
N HIS A 22 -8.11 7.03 -9.31
CA HIS A 22 -7.42 5.93 -8.64
C HIS A 22 -7.18 4.77 -9.61
N LEU A 23 -6.05 4.11 -9.46
CA LEU A 23 -5.75 2.87 -10.16
C LEU A 23 -6.65 1.73 -9.68
N THR A 24 -6.75 0.66 -10.48
CA THR A 24 -7.50 -0.54 -10.10
C THR A 24 -6.79 -1.31 -8.97
N LEU A 25 -7.56 -2.12 -8.22
CA LEU A 25 -7.01 -3.00 -7.17
C LEU A 25 -5.88 -3.91 -7.69
N ARG A 26 -5.99 -4.37 -8.95
CA ARG A 26 -4.96 -5.18 -9.59
C ARG A 26 -3.63 -4.42 -9.70
N ARG A 27 -3.66 -3.19 -10.22
CA ARG A 27 -2.46 -2.36 -10.37
C ARG A 27 -1.83 -2.02 -9.03
N ILE A 28 -2.64 -1.74 -8.01
CA ILE A 28 -2.13 -1.50 -6.65
C ILE A 28 -1.49 -2.74 -6.06
N SER A 29 -2.05 -3.94 -6.31
CA SER A 29 -1.42 -5.20 -5.91
C SER A 29 -0.08 -5.44 -6.63
N ASP A 30 0.06 -5.02 -7.89
CA ASP A 30 1.33 -5.10 -8.62
C ASP A 30 2.38 -4.20 -7.95
N ILE A 31 2.04 -2.92 -7.70
CA ILE A 31 2.91 -1.96 -6.99
C ILE A 31 3.32 -2.47 -5.61
N ILE A 32 2.40 -3.04 -4.84
CA ILE A 32 2.70 -3.65 -3.53
C ILE A 32 3.74 -4.78 -3.68
N SER A 33 3.69 -5.54 -4.77
CA SER A 33 4.67 -6.60 -5.04
C SER A 33 6.02 -6.03 -5.46
N GLU A 34 6.04 -4.93 -6.21
CA GLU A 34 7.27 -4.21 -6.55
C GLU A 34 7.95 -3.67 -5.28
N LEU A 35 7.20 -3.09 -4.34
CA LEU A 35 7.71 -2.63 -3.05
C LEU A 35 8.24 -3.76 -2.16
N ASP A 36 7.69 -4.97 -2.30
CA ASP A 36 8.18 -6.19 -1.63
C ASP A 36 9.54 -6.64 -2.20
N ILE A 37 9.68 -6.58 -3.53
CA ILE A 37 10.94 -6.88 -4.22
C ILE A 37 12.04 -5.88 -3.82
N LEU A 38 11.68 -4.61 -3.62
CA LEU A 38 12.58 -3.57 -3.13
C LEU A 38 12.91 -3.70 -1.63
N GLY A 39 12.26 -4.62 -0.91
CA GLY A 39 12.48 -4.83 0.52
C GLY A 39 11.87 -3.75 1.42
N ILE A 40 11.02 -2.87 0.88
CA ILE A 40 10.33 -1.82 1.66
C ILE A 40 9.16 -2.44 2.43
N LEU A 41 8.46 -3.36 1.78
CA LEU A 41 7.39 -4.14 2.36
C LEU A 41 7.82 -5.60 2.49
N ARG A 42 7.12 -6.33 3.35
CA ARG A 42 7.05 -7.79 3.34
C ARG A 42 5.63 -8.20 3.05
N THR A 43 5.43 -9.03 2.02
CA THR A 43 4.11 -9.56 1.67
C THR A 43 4.00 -11.07 1.87
N ARG A 44 2.81 -11.54 2.27
CA ARG A 44 2.49 -12.97 2.38
C ARG A 44 1.09 -13.23 1.87
N VAL A 45 0.94 -14.16 0.93
CA VAL A 45 -0.39 -14.62 0.47
C VAL A 45 -1.01 -15.52 1.54
N ILE A 46 -2.23 -15.19 1.95
CA ILE A 46 -3.02 -15.96 2.92
C ILE A 46 -4.33 -16.38 2.26
N SER A 47 -4.67 -17.66 2.38
CA SER A 47 -5.97 -18.17 1.98
C SER A 47 -6.99 -17.92 3.09
N ARG A 48 -8.17 -17.43 2.71
CA ARG A 48 -9.35 -17.26 3.56
C ARG A 48 -10.46 -18.25 3.14
N GLY A 49 -10.11 -19.40 2.57
CA GLY A 49 -11.09 -20.40 2.10
C GLY A 49 -12.02 -19.84 1.01
N ARG A 50 -13.33 -19.97 1.20
CA ARG A 50 -14.35 -19.47 0.24
C ARG A 50 -14.37 -17.94 0.12
N TYR A 51 -13.77 -17.22 1.07
CA TYR A 51 -13.63 -15.77 1.01
C TYR A 51 -12.41 -15.32 0.18
N GLY A 52 -11.76 -16.25 -0.52
CA GLY A 52 -10.68 -15.97 -1.47
C GLY A 52 -9.30 -15.95 -0.83
N ARG A 53 -8.39 -15.20 -1.45
CA ARG A 53 -7.00 -15.05 -1.03
C ARG A 53 -6.67 -13.56 -0.93
N THR A 54 -5.88 -13.17 0.06
CA THR A 54 -5.40 -11.80 0.22
C THR A 54 -3.91 -11.80 0.52
N LYS A 55 -3.22 -10.68 0.33
CA LYS A 55 -1.87 -10.51 0.85
C LYS A 55 -1.96 -9.81 2.19
N GLU A 56 -1.32 -10.38 3.21
CA GLU A 56 -0.91 -9.60 4.38
C GLU A 56 0.36 -8.83 4.03
N ILE A 57 0.37 -7.58 4.46
CA ILE A 57 1.41 -6.59 4.18
C ILE A 57 1.95 -6.09 5.51
N LYS A 58 3.27 -6.03 5.60
CA LYS A 58 4.01 -5.47 6.73
C LYS A 58 5.07 -4.51 6.20
N LEU A 59 5.28 -3.41 6.91
CA LEU A 59 6.39 -2.49 6.65
C LEU A 59 7.68 -3.08 7.23
N GLU A 60 8.74 -3.15 6.42
CA GLU A 60 10.05 -3.67 6.86
C GLU A 60 11.05 -2.57 7.21
N VAL A 61 10.74 -1.32 6.87
CA VAL A 61 11.58 -0.15 7.14
C VAL A 61 10.97 0.75 8.21
N PRO A 62 11.77 1.56 8.93
CA PRO A 62 11.27 2.50 9.93
C PRO A 62 10.34 3.55 9.32
N ILE A 63 9.22 3.83 9.99
CA ILE A 63 8.21 4.76 9.49
C ILE A 63 8.72 6.20 9.40
N ASP A 64 9.61 6.60 10.32
CA ASP A 64 10.14 7.96 10.39
C ASP A 64 10.97 8.30 9.14
N GLY A 65 11.76 7.34 8.66
CA GLY A 65 12.54 7.49 7.43
C GLY A 65 11.65 7.67 6.21
N ILE A 66 10.60 6.87 6.08
CA ILE A 66 9.62 7.02 4.99
C ILE A 66 8.90 8.36 5.08
N LYS A 67 8.48 8.76 6.27
CA LYS A 67 7.71 9.98 6.48
C LYS A 67 8.49 11.21 5.99
N ILE A 68 9.77 11.30 6.33
CA ILE A 68 10.66 12.38 5.88
C ILE A 68 10.74 12.42 4.35
N ILE A 69 10.96 11.27 3.71
CA ILE A 69 11.08 11.19 2.24
C ILE A 69 9.77 11.61 1.56
N ILE A 70 8.63 11.11 2.03
CA ILE A 70 7.30 11.43 1.48
C ILE A 70 6.97 12.92 1.64
N GLU A 71 7.25 13.51 2.81
CA GLU A 71 6.99 14.93 3.07
C GLU A 71 7.85 15.85 2.19
N ASP A 72 9.12 15.48 1.98
CA ASP A 72 10.05 16.24 1.16
C ASP A 72 9.69 16.17 -0.34
N GLU A 73 9.39 14.97 -0.85
CA GLU A 73 9.15 14.75 -2.28
C GLU A 73 7.76 15.21 -2.74
N LEU A 74 6.71 15.01 -1.93
CA LEU A 74 5.34 15.28 -2.35
C LEU A 74 4.83 16.68 -1.96
N ARG A 75 5.61 17.47 -1.19
CA ARG A 75 5.13 18.70 -0.52
C ARG A 75 3.80 18.52 0.23
N LEU A 76 3.46 17.27 0.57
CA LEU A 76 2.28 16.89 1.32
C LEU A 76 2.59 17.24 2.77
N LYS A 77 2.16 18.42 3.23
CA LYS A 77 2.11 18.72 4.66
C LYS A 77 0.97 17.92 5.25
N VAL A 78 1.28 16.79 5.87
CA VAL A 78 0.32 15.97 6.65
C VAL A 78 0.39 16.38 8.11
#